data_AF-A0AAN4YM91-F1
#
_entry.id   AF-A0AAN4YM91-F1
#
_cell.length_a   1.000
_cell.length_b   1.000
_cell.length_c   1.000
_cell.angle_alpha   90.00
_cell.angle_beta   90.00
_cell.angle_gamma   90.00
#
_symmetry.space_group_name_H-M   'P 1'
#
loop_
_entity.id
_entity.type
_entity.pdbx_description
1 polymer ?
#
loop_
_entity_poly.entity_id
_entity_poly.type
_entity_poly.pdbx_seq_one_letter_code
_entity_poly.pdbx_strand_id
1 'polypeptide(L)'
;MKLCKLRLGHVEINKLVDYFDNIESYPLQYREEPDPAVQKAADENWVHISGDEWLAANPFYVPKLREILGRAMDTGPSFSPQDGAFEPLISMDKNTSDPFAGLPQEILDMIIDNLSTKDIASLRLVSRKFYQLHVSLWYRLIQEDMPWLWEVWSDEKPYFWATVTEGDIQQNKGETRIEFGEEKIMTHTINVDEHLAKWTMPIPAPRRTNWFLLYTDVKRHWSKLRGLWNRRRIWNYQQGLIASLKMHILSSDDHTA
;
A
#
# COMPACT_ATOMS: atom_id res chain seq x y z
N MET A 1 -9.62 4.37 8.07
CA MET A 1 -9.60 3.41 9.20
C MET A 1 -8.29 2.63 9.28
N LYS A 2 -7.86 1.91 8.21
CA LYS A 2 -6.62 1.11 8.20
C LYS A 2 -5.41 1.83 8.78
N LEU A 3 -5.14 3.04 8.29
CA LEU A 3 -3.99 3.79 8.73
C LEU A 3 -4.11 4.32 10.17
N CYS A 4 -5.31 4.75 10.60
CA CYS A 4 -5.55 5.14 12.00
C CYS A 4 -5.27 3.96 12.94
N LYS A 5 -5.83 2.77 12.65
CA LYS A 5 -5.56 1.55 13.42
C LYS A 5 -4.06 1.23 13.46
N LEU A 6 -3.37 1.35 12.32
CA LEU A 6 -1.94 1.09 12.23
C LEU A 6 -1.08 2.07 13.06
N ARG A 7 -1.47 3.35 13.15
CA ARG A 7 -0.66 4.40 13.80
C ARG A 7 -1.06 4.71 15.24
N LEU A 8 -2.34 4.57 15.56
CA LEU A 8 -2.93 4.91 16.85
C LEU A 8 -3.35 3.67 17.65
N GLY A 9 -3.48 2.50 17.01
CA GLY A 9 -4.03 1.28 17.62
C GLY A 9 -5.56 1.23 17.60
N HIS A 10 -6.23 2.38 17.46
CA HIS A 10 -7.68 2.50 17.36
C HIS A 10 -8.11 3.48 16.26
N VAL A 11 -9.42 3.59 16.05
CA VAL A 11 -10.01 4.64 15.20
C VAL A 11 -10.54 5.73 16.12
N GLU A 12 -9.89 6.89 16.12
CA GLU A 12 -10.35 8.04 16.89
C GLU A 12 -11.48 8.75 16.14
N ILE A 13 -12.69 8.70 16.70
CA ILE A 13 -13.89 9.33 16.13
C ILE A 13 -14.28 10.57 16.92
N ASN A 14 -14.15 10.53 18.25
CA ASN A 14 -14.66 11.58 19.12
C ASN A 14 -13.84 12.87 18.95
N LYS A 15 -12.51 12.74 18.96
CA LYS A 15 -11.61 13.88 18.75
C LYS A 15 -11.50 14.29 17.27
N LEU A 16 -12.09 13.54 16.35
CA LEU A 16 -11.97 13.83 14.91
C LEU A 16 -12.73 15.10 14.51
N VAL A 17 -13.92 15.31 15.06
CA VAL A 17 -14.75 16.49 14.76
C VAL A 17 -14.04 17.75 15.27
N ASP A 18 -13.64 17.74 16.53
CA ASP A 18 -12.91 18.85 17.16
C ASP A 18 -11.57 19.15 16.44
N TYR A 19 -10.87 18.10 16.02
CA TYR A 19 -9.68 18.25 15.18
C TYR A 19 -9.97 19.01 13.88
N PHE A 20 -11.06 18.68 13.18
CA PHE A 20 -11.40 19.34 11.92
C PHE A 20 -11.84 20.80 12.13
N ASP A 21 -12.50 21.10 13.25
CA ASP A 21 -12.87 22.47 13.62
C ASP A 21 -11.63 23.33 13.93
N ASN A 22 -10.54 22.70 14.38
CA ASN A 22 -9.29 23.37 14.75
C ASN A 22 -8.12 23.09 13.79
N ILE A 23 -8.40 22.60 12.58
CA ILE A 23 -7.37 22.04 11.69
C ILE A 23 -6.28 23.05 11.30
N GLU A 24 -6.62 24.34 11.24
CA GLU A 24 -5.70 25.44 10.93
C GLU A 24 -4.66 25.68 12.04
N SER A 25 -4.84 25.10 13.23
CA SER A 25 -3.89 25.20 14.35
C SER A 25 -2.72 24.22 14.24
N TYR A 26 -2.75 23.32 13.26
CA TYR A 26 -1.75 22.27 13.08
C TYR A 26 -1.03 22.42 11.74
N PRO A 27 0.22 21.93 11.62
CA PRO A 27 0.96 21.96 10.36
C PRO A 27 0.17 21.31 9.22
N LEU A 28 -0.22 22.11 8.24
CA LEU A 28 -1.00 21.70 7.08
C LEU A 28 -0.13 21.26 5.91
N GLN A 29 1.11 20.79 6.15
CA GLN A 29 2.09 20.52 5.10
C GLN A 29 1.55 19.65 3.94
N TYR A 30 0.67 18.69 4.22
CA TYR A 30 0.04 17.82 3.21
C TYR A 30 -1.10 18.48 2.41
N ARG A 31 -1.68 19.57 2.92
CA ARG A 31 -2.66 20.42 2.25
C ARG A 31 -1.98 21.54 1.47
N GLU A 32 -0.91 22.09 2.02
CA GLU A 32 -0.14 23.22 1.47
C GLU A 32 0.89 22.76 0.41
N GLU A 33 1.39 21.53 0.51
CA GLU A 33 2.32 20.94 -0.47
C GLU A 33 1.71 19.66 -1.11
N PRO A 34 0.58 19.77 -1.84
CA PRO A 34 -0.01 18.60 -2.46
C PRO A 34 0.88 18.07 -3.60
N ASP A 35 0.61 16.85 -4.04
CA ASP A 35 1.31 16.24 -5.19
C ASP A 35 1.35 17.21 -6.38
N PRO A 36 2.47 17.38 -7.09
CA PRO A 36 2.57 18.33 -8.21
C PRO A 36 1.48 18.15 -9.27
N ALA A 37 0.99 16.92 -9.49
CA ALA A 37 -0.13 16.67 -10.40
C ALA A 37 -1.44 17.31 -9.89
N VAL A 38 -1.67 17.30 -8.58
CA VAL A 38 -2.81 17.96 -7.93
C VAL A 38 -2.66 19.48 -8.01
N GLN A 39 -1.47 20.01 -7.74
CA GLN A 39 -1.20 21.46 -7.82
C GLN A 39 -1.51 22.00 -9.22
N LYS A 40 -1.11 21.30 -10.27
CA LYS A 40 -1.38 21.72 -11.65
C LYS A 40 -2.86 21.68 -12.00
N ALA A 41 -3.62 20.77 -11.41
CA ALA A 41 -5.05 20.63 -11.62
C ALA A 41 -5.89 21.57 -10.72
N ALA A 42 -5.25 22.25 -9.76
CA ALA A 42 -5.89 23.16 -8.83
C ALA A 42 -6.11 24.54 -9.47
N ASP A 43 -7.29 24.70 -10.08
CA ASP A 43 -7.82 25.98 -10.56
C ASP A 43 -9.27 26.13 -10.06
N GLU A 44 -9.95 27.23 -10.40
CA GLU A 44 -11.37 27.47 -10.04
C GLU A 44 -12.28 26.30 -10.46
N ASN A 45 -11.90 25.57 -11.50
CA ASN A 45 -12.50 24.31 -11.93
C ASN A 45 -11.44 23.22 -11.98
N TRP A 46 -11.83 21.96 -11.73
CA TRP A 46 -10.92 20.83 -11.89
C TRP A 46 -10.47 20.69 -13.34
N VAL A 47 -9.19 20.92 -13.61
CA VAL A 47 -8.61 20.79 -14.95
C VAL A 47 -8.02 19.39 -15.11
N HIS A 48 -8.49 18.65 -16.12
CA HIS A 48 -7.89 17.37 -16.48
C HIS A 48 -6.63 17.56 -17.32
N ILE A 49 -5.48 17.15 -16.79
CA ILE A 49 -4.18 17.23 -17.48
C ILE A 49 -3.79 15.86 -18.02
N SER A 50 -3.48 15.80 -19.31
CA SER A 50 -3.02 14.56 -19.95
C SER A 50 -1.76 14.00 -19.28
N GLY A 51 -1.78 12.72 -18.95
CA GLY A 51 -0.73 12.03 -18.20
C GLY A 51 -0.98 11.92 -16.69
N ASP A 52 -1.91 12.73 -16.15
CA ASP A 52 -2.32 12.76 -14.74
C ASP A 52 -3.67 12.06 -14.50
N GLU A 53 -4.14 11.25 -15.46
CA GLU A 53 -5.38 10.44 -15.35
C GLU A 53 -5.36 9.53 -14.11
N TRP A 54 -4.15 9.18 -13.65
CA TRP A 54 -3.94 8.37 -12.46
C TRP A 54 -4.51 9.02 -11.19
N LEU A 55 -4.68 10.34 -11.13
CA LEU A 55 -5.34 11.03 -10.01
C LEU A 55 -6.79 10.56 -9.81
N ALA A 56 -7.48 10.23 -10.91
CA ALA A 56 -8.84 9.72 -10.92
C ALA A 56 -8.92 8.18 -10.96
N ALA A 57 -7.77 7.49 -11.07
CA ALA A 57 -7.76 6.03 -11.11
C ALA A 57 -8.28 5.46 -9.78
N ASN A 58 -9.26 4.57 -9.86
CA ASN A 58 -9.81 3.91 -8.68
C ASN A 58 -8.69 3.15 -7.93
N PRO A 59 -8.40 3.49 -6.66
CA PRO A 59 -7.30 2.89 -5.92
C PRO A 59 -7.51 1.40 -5.65
N PHE A 60 -8.74 0.87 -5.73
CA PHE A 60 -9.03 -0.56 -5.55
C PHE A 60 -9.01 -1.35 -6.86
N TYR A 61 -8.95 -0.68 -8.01
CA TYR A 61 -8.91 -1.32 -9.32
C TYR A 61 -7.54 -1.19 -9.98
N VAL A 62 -6.73 -2.23 -9.87
CA VAL A 62 -5.39 -2.28 -10.48
C VAL A 62 -5.20 -3.61 -11.20
N PRO A 63 -5.65 -3.77 -12.46
CA PRO A 63 -5.62 -5.05 -13.17
C PRO A 63 -4.24 -5.71 -13.18
N LYS A 64 -3.19 -4.93 -13.48
CA LYS A 64 -1.82 -5.43 -13.51
C LYS A 64 -1.33 -5.92 -12.14
N LEU A 65 -1.83 -5.35 -11.04
CA LEU A 65 -1.49 -5.80 -9.69
C LEU A 65 -2.05 -7.19 -9.41
N ARG A 66 -3.28 -7.49 -9.86
CA ARG A 66 -3.88 -8.83 -9.72
C ARG A 66 -3.02 -9.89 -10.39
N GLU A 67 -2.50 -9.62 -11.58
CA GLU A 67 -1.55 -10.51 -12.28
C GLU A 67 -0.24 -10.67 -11.51
N ILE A 68 0.29 -9.59 -10.92
CA ILE A 68 1.53 -9.64 -10.12
C ILE A 68 1.32 -10.48 -8.85
N LEU A 69 0.22 -10.25 -8.11
CA LEU A 69 -0.12 -11.02 -6.92
C LEU A 69 -0.34 -12.49 -7.28
N GLY A 70 -1.08 -12.77 -8.36
CA GLY A 70 -1.29 -14.13 -8.88
C GLY A 70 0.02 -14.87 -9.11
N ARG A 71 0.96 -14.26 -9.85
CA ARG A 71 2.28 -14.86 -10.12
C ARG A 71 3.12 -15.05 -8.85
N ALA A 72 3.05 -14.12 -7.90
CA ALA A 72 3.79 -14.24 -6.65
C ALA A 72 3.24 -15.35 -5.72
N MET A 73 1.94 -15.64 -5.78
CA MET A 73 1.32 -16.71 -4.99
C MET A 73 1.38 -18.08 -5.67
N ASP A 74 1.62 -18.12 -6.99
CA ASP A 74 1.77 -19.36 -7.76
C ASP A 74 3.14 -20.01 -7.49
N THR A 75 3.26 -20.60 -6.30
CA THR A 75 4.49 -21.24 -5.84
C THR A 75 4.35 -22.76 -5.84
N GLY A 76 5.41 -23.45 -6.26
CA GLY A 76 5.46 -24.90 -6.28
C GLY A 76 5.40 -25.53 -4.87
N PRO A 77 5.14 -26.84 -4.76
CA PRO A 77 4.99 -27.51 -3.47
C PRO A 77 6.24 -27.43 -2.59
N SER A 78 7.43 -27.35 -3.18
CA SER A 78 8.74 -27.25 -2.51
C SER A 78 9.13 -25.84 -2.09
N PHE A 79 8.36 -24.81 -2.42
CA PHE A 79 8.69 -23.43 -2.09
C PHE A 79 8.69 -23.20 -0.58
N SER A 80 9.74 -22.54 -0.09
CA SER A 80 9.84 -22.04 1.27
C SER A 80 10.17 -20.55 1.28
N PRO A 81 9.53 -19.73 2.14
CA PRO A 81 9.95 -18.34 2.36
C PRO A 81 11.38 -18.21 2.92
N GLN A 82 11.96 -19.31 3.42
CA GLN A 82 13.34 -19.38 3.87
C GLN A 82 14.31 -19.72 2.72
N ASP A 83 13.83 -19.91 1.50
CA ASP A 83 14.71 -20.09 0.35
C ASP A 83 15.47 -18.79 0.04
N GLY A 84 16.63 -18.93 -0.59
CA GLY A 84 17.40 -17.80 -1.09
C GLY A 84 16.69 -17.15 -2.28
N ALA A 85 16.57 -15.83 -2.25
CA ALA A 85 15.89 -15.07 -3.30
C ALA A 85 16.73 -14.88 -4.57
N PHE A 86 18.03 -15.16 -4.54
CA PHE A 86 18.94 -14.90 -5.64
C PHE A 86 19.53 -16.20 -6.17
N GLU A 87 19.87 -16.21 -7.45
CA GLU A 87 20.59 -17.33 -8.04
C GLU A 87 21.95 -17.52 -7.34
N PRO A 88 22.28 -18.74 -6.87
CA PRO A 88 23.57 -19.03 -6.26
C PRO A 88 24.72 -18.62 -7.19
N LEU A 89 25.72 -17.94 -6.63
CA LEU A 89 26.95 -17.64 -7.38
C LEU A 89 27.67 -18.96 -7.66
N ILE A 90 27.78 -19.33 -8.95
CA ILE A 90 28.51 -20.52 -9.39
C ILE A 90 30.00 -20.30 -9.06
N SER A 91 30.47 -20.95 -8.00
CA SER A 91 31.87 -21.05 -7.55
C SER A 91 32.69 -19.75 -7.60
N MET A 92 32.88 -19.09 -6.45
CA MET A 92 34.01 -18.18 -6.26
C MET A 92 34.71 -18.47 -4.94
N ASP A 93 36.00 -18.79 -5.07
CA ASP A 93 37.04 -19.18 -4.12
C ASP A 93 36.84 -18.97 -2.61
N LYS A 94 37.37 -19.95 -1.87
CA LYS A 94 37.43 -20.08 -0.39
C LYS A 94 38.14 -18.93 0.34
N ASN A 95 38.74 -17.98 -0.37
CA ASN A 95 39.46 -16.86 0.23
C ASN A 95 38.54 -15.64 0.33
N THR A 96 37.67 -15.67 1.32
CA THR A 96 36.90 -14.49 1.71
C THR A 96 37.39 -14.03 3.07
N SER A 97 38.17 -12.95 3.11
CA SER A 97 38.42 -12.13 4.31
C SER A 97 37.17 -11.34 4.69
N ASP A 98 36.00 -11.99 4.60
CA ASP A 98 34.72 -11.38 4.90
C ASP A 98 34.57 -11.34 6.43
N PRO A 99 34.47 -10.15 7.05
CA PRO A 99 34.40 -10.03 8.50
C PRO A 99 33.14 -10.70 9.08
N PHE A 100 32.09 -10.87 8.27
CA PHE A 100 30.86 -11.53 8.66
C PHE A 100 30.93 -13.06 8.52
N ALA A 101 32.04 -13.60 7.99
CA ALA A 101 32.15 -15.03 7.70
C ALA A 101 32.04 -15.94 8.94
N GLY A 102 32.50 -15.45 10.09
CA GLY A 102 32.51 -16.18 11.36
C GLY A 102 31.26 -16.00 12.21
N LEU A 103 30.28 -15.20 11.77
CA LEU A 103 29.07 -14.94 12.55
C LEU A 103 28.02 -16.05 12.33
N PRO A 104 27.27 -16.42 13.39
CA PRO A 104 26.08 -17.27 13.27
C PRO A 104 25.00 -16.59 12.41
N GLN A 105 24.14 -17.41 11.77
CA GLN A 105 23.07 -16.90 10.89
C GLN A 105 22.11 -15.98 11.64
N GLU A 106 21.83 -16.26 12.91
CA GLU A 106 20.94 -15.46 13.75
C GLU A 106 21.44 -14.02 13.90
N ILE A 107 22.77 -13.83 13.99
CA ILE A 107 23.37 -12.50 14.08
C ILE A 107 23.29 -11.77 12.73
N LEU A 108 23.45 -12.51 11.62
CA LEU A 108 23.30 -11.95 10.28
C LEU A 108 21.84 -11.50 10.04
N ASP A 109 20.88 -12.29 10.48
CA ASP A 109 19.45 -11.97 10.40
C ASP A 109 19.12 -10.73 11.26
N MET A 110 19.64 -10.66 12.48
CA MET A 110 19.50 -9.47 13.34
C MET A 110 20.09 -8.22 12.69
N ILE A 111 21.24 -8.33 12.01
CA ILE A 111 21.81 -7.20 11.26
C ILE A 111 20.84 -6.78 10.15
N ILE A 112 20.38 -7.72 9.32
CA ILE A 112 19.44 -7.45 8.22
C ILE A 112 18.11 -6.85 8.71
N ASP A 113 17.64 -7.25 9.87
CA ASP A 113 16.42 -6.74 10.52
C ASP A 113 16.50 -5.27 10.92
N ASN A 114 17.71 -4.73 11.10
CA ASN A 114 17.92 -3.34 11.48
C ASN A 114 18.36 -2.44 10.31
N LEU A 115 18.44 -2.98 9.08
CA LEU A 115 18.93 -2.25 7.91
C LEU A 115 17.80 -1.84 6.97
N SER A 116 17.95 -0.64 6.40
CA SER A 116 17.08 -0.17 5.32
C SER A 116 17.34 -0.95 4.03
N THR A 117 16.40 -0.92 3.08
CA THR A 117 16.58 -1.50 1.74
C THR A 117 17.88 -1.06 1.06
N LYS A 118 18.27 0.22 1.22
CA LYS A 118 19.49 0.76 0.60
C LYS A 118 20.76 0.20 1.24
N ASP A 119 20.75 0.06 2.56
CA ASP A 119 21.89 -0.46 3.30
C ASP A 119 22.03 -1.97 3.08
N ILE A 120 20.92 -2.71 3.00
CA ILE A 120 20.91 -4.12 2.60
C ILE A 120 21.51 -4.27 1.20
N ALA A 121 21.06 -3.47 0.23
CA ALA A 121 21.61 -3.52 -1.12
C ALA A 121 23.13 -3.24 -1.14
N SER A 122 23.59 -2.26 -0.36
CA SER A 122 25.01 -1.92 -0.24
C SER A 122 25.79 -3.05 0.44
N LEU A 123 25.23 -3.64 1.51
CA LEU A 123 25.83 -4.74 2.26
C LEU A 123 26.02 -5.99 1.39
N ARG A 124 25.04 -6.29 0.52
CA ARG A 124 25.13 -7.37 -0.48
C ARG A 124 26.26 -7.21 -1.48
N LEU A 125 26.66 -5.97 -1.78
CA LEU A 125 27.76 -5.70 -2.72
C LEU A 125 29.14 -5.87 -2.05
N VAL A 126 29.23 -5.64 -0.74
CA VAL A 126 30.51 -5.64 -0.01
C VAL A 126 30.79 -6.95 0.74
N SER A 127 29.76 -7.68 1.15
CA SER A 127 29.90 -8.93 1.90
C SER A 127 29.12 -10.05 1.21
N ARG A 128 29.83 -11.14 0.92
CA ARG A 128 29.26 -12.29 0.22
C ARG A 128 28.30 -13.07 1.13
N LYS A 129 28.48 -12.98 2.45
CA LYS A 129 27.56 -13.61 3.41
C LYS A 129 26.12 -13.12 3.27
N PHE A 130 25.92 -11.87 2.86
CA PHE A 130 24.57 -11.32 2.65
C PHE A 130 24.06 -11.46 1.21
N TYR A 131 24.82 -12.09 0.30
CA TYR A 131 24.40 -12.19 -1.10
C TYR A 131 23.06 -12.93 -1.23
N GLN A 132 22.94 -14.07 -0.55
CA GLN A 132 21.70 -14.82 -0.40
C GLN A 132 20.89 -14.26 0.76
N LEU A 133 19.66 -13.85 0.48
CA LEU A 133 18.72 -13.38 1.49
C LEU A 133 17.44 -14.20 1.39
N HIS A 134 16.82 -14.48 2.53
CA HIS A 134 15.56 -15.22 2.60
C HIS A 134 14.42 -14.47 1.91
N VAL A 135 13.64 -15.16 1.08
CA VAL A 135 12.47 -14.57 0.39
C VAL A 135 11.53 -13.83 1.36
N SER A 136 11.39 -14.32 2.59
CA SER A 136 10.59 -13.72 3.65
C SER A 136 10.98 -12.27 4.01
N LEU A 137 12.25 -11.87 3.82
CA LEU A 137 12.73 -10.51 4.06
C LEU A 137 11.89 -9.47 3.31
N TRP A 138 11.51 -9.78 2.07
CA TRP A 138 10.76 -8.85 1.23
C TRP A 138 9.35 -8.57 1.73
N TYR A 139 8.78 -9.45 2.56
CA TYR A 139 7.51 -9.13 3.22
C TYR A 139 7.64 -7.88 4.09
N ARG A 140 8.70 -7.83 4.91
CA ARG A 140 9.05 -6.67 5.74
C ARG A 140 9.31 -5.44 4.86
N LEU A 141 10.13 -5.58 3.81
CA LEU A 141 10.46 -4.47 2.93
C LEU A 141 9.24 -3.92 2.16
N ILE A 142 8.25 -4.76 1.83
CA ILE A 142 6.98 -4.28 1.26
C ILE A 142 6.24 -3.41 2.28
N GLN A 143 6.16 -3.83 3.54
CA GLN A 143 5.50 -3.06 4.59
C GLN A 143 6.20 -1.74 4.89
N GLU A 144 7.53 -1.71 4.78
CA GLU A 144 8.35 -0.50 5.00
C GLU A 144 8.34 0.45 3.79
N ASP A 145 8.65 -0.05 2.60
CA ASP A 145 8.84 0.77 1.39
C ASP A 145 7.53 1.08 0.65
N MET A 146 6.55 0.17 0.76
CA MET A 146 5.27 0.21 0.03
C MET A 146 4.09 -0.01 0.98
N PRO A 147 4.00 0.74 2.10
CA PRO A 147 2.95 0.52 3.09
C PRO A 147 1.54 0.74 2.51
N TRP A 148 1.41 1.53 1.43
CA TRP A 148 0.15 1.68 0.69
C TRP A 148 -0.33 0.40 -0.01
N LEU A 149 0.47 -0.67 -0.10
CA LEU A 149 0.06 -1.97 -0.64
C LEU A 149 -0.60 -2.84 0.45
N TRP A 150 -1.77 -2.42 0.92
CA TRP A 150 -2.42 -3.05 2.07
C TRP A 150 -2.97 -4.46 1.81
N GLU A 151 -3.10 -4.92 0.56
CA GLU A 151 -3.49 -6.31 0.25
C GLU A 151 -2.56 -7.34 0.89
N VAL A 152 -1.34 -6.91 1.22
CA VAL A 152 -0.28 -7.73 1.82
C VAL A 152 -0.45 -7.89 3.33
N TRP A 153 -1.11 -6.94 4.00
CA TRP A 153 -1.14 -6.87 5.46
C TRP A 153 -2.51 -6.53 6.07
N SER A 154 -3.56 -6.39 5.25
CA SER A 154 -4.93 -6.09 5.67
C SER A 154 -5.92 -7.04 5.00
N ASP A 155 -6.83 -7.59 5.80
CA ASP A 155 -7.94 -8.47 5.43
C ASP A 155 -9.25 -7.73 5.14
N GLU A 156 -9.30 -6.42 5.44
CA GLU A 156 -10.48 -5.58 5.23
C GLU A 156 -10.80 -5.44 3.73
N LYS A 157 -11.98 -5.94 3.34
CA LYS A 157 -12.55 -5.81 2.00
C LYS A 157 -12.87 -4.35 1.66
N PRO A 158 -12.80 -3.95 0.37
CA PRO A 158 -13.25 -2.64 -0.05
C PRO A 158 -14.77 -2.49 0.16
N TYR A 159 -15.21 -1.24 0.38
CA TYR A 159 -16.63 -0.94 0.39
C TYR A 159 -17.23 -1.11 -1.01
N PHE A 160 -18.45 -1.64 -1.10
CA PHE A 160 -19.14 -1.90 -2.37
C PHE A 160 -19.16 -0.66 -3.27
N TRP A 161 -19.57 0.50 -2.76
CA TRP A 161 -19.62 1.75 -3.54
C TRP A 161 -18.25 2.19 -4.11
N ALA A 162 -17.14 1.78 -3.48
CA ALA A 162 -15.79 2.08 -3.96
C ALA A 162 -15.33 1.13 -5.08
N THR A 163 -16.11 0.09 -5.37
CA THR A 163 -15.83 -0.93 -6.40
C THR A 163 -16.79 -0.86 -7.58
N VAL A 164 -17.76 0.04 -7.56
CA VAL A 164 -18.83 0.07 -8.57
C VAL A 164 -18.66 1.31 -9.41
N THR A 165 -18.75 1.16 -10.73
CA THR A 165 -18.74 2.28 -11.67
C THR A 165 -20.15 2.78 -11.95
N GLU A 166 -20.26 3.99 -12.50
CA GLU A 166 -21.55 4.49 -12.99
C GLU A 166 -22.19 3.52 -14.00
N GLY A 167 -21.38 2.99 -14.93
CA GLY A 167 -21.85 2.03 -15.93
C GLY A 167 -22.42 0.76 -15.31
N ASP A 168 -21.81 0.25 -14.24
CA ASP A 168 -22.32 -0.92 -13.51
C ASP A 168 -23.70 -0.63 -12.90
N ILE A 169 -23.88 0.54 -12.29
CA ILE A 169 -25.17 0.96 -11.71
C ILE A 169 -26.24 1.12 -12.79
N GLN A 170 -25.91 1.76 -13.91
CA GLN A 170 -26.86 1.97 -15.00
C GLN A 170 -27.33 0.65 -15.63
N GLN A 171 -26.43 -0.31 -15.80
CA GLN A 171 -26.76 -1.64 -16.35
C GLN A 171 -27.59 -2.50 -15.40
N ASN A 172 -27.50 -2.25 -14.09
CA ASN A 172 -28.16 -3.03 -13.04
C ASN A 172 -29.16 -2.19 -12.25
N LYS A 173 -29.75 -1.15 -12.88
CA LYS A 173 -30.68 -0.26 -12.21
C LYS A 173 -31.95 -1.02 -11.81
N GLY A 174 -32.35 -0.84 -10.55
CA GLY A 174 -33.59 -1.36 -10.02
C GLY A 174 -34.69 -0.31 -10.11
N GLU A 175 -35.29 0.00 -8.97
CA GLU A 175 -36.30 1.04 -8.86
C GLU A 175 -35.68 2.42 -9.10
N THR A 176 -36.37 3.23 -9.90
CA THR A 176 -35.98 4.62 -10.16
C THR A 176 -37.09 5.57 -9.76
N ARG A 177 -36.70 6.81 -9.44
CA ARG A 177 -37.59 7.88 -9.06
C ARG A 177 -37.21 9.15 -9.79
N ILE A 178 -38.19 9.88 -10.30
CA ILE A 178 -37.97 11.22 -10.85
C ILE A 178 -37.92 12.22 -9.69
N GLU A 179 -36.77 12.85 -9.49
CA GLU A 179 -36.58 13.95 -8.54
C GLU A 179 -36.02 15.15 -9.28
N PHE A 180 -36.66 16.32 -9.12
CA PHE A 180 -36.24 17.56 -9.78
C PHE A 180 -36.08 17.46 -11.32
N GLY A 181 -36.83 16.57 -11.97
CA GLY A 181 -36.76 16.36 -13.42
C GLY A 181 -35.68 15.39 -13.87
N GLU A 182 -34.91 14.80 -12.95
CA GLU A 182 -33.87 13.81 -13.24
C GLU A 182 -34.26 12.41 -12.72
N GLU A 183 -33.97 11.37 -13.51
CA GLU A 183 -34.14 9.97 -13.08
C GLU A 183 -33.03 9.61 -12.09
N LYS A 184 -33.41 9.39 -10.82
CA LYS A 184 -32.51 8.86 -9.79
C LYS A 184 -32.73 7.37 -9.60
N ILE A 185 -31.62 6.63 -9.54
CA ILE A 185 -31.62 5.20 -9.25
C ILE A 185 -31.65 5.02 -7.74
N MET A 186 -32.71 4.38 -7.22
CA MET A 186 -32.91 4.18 -5.78
C MET A 186 -32.35 2.84 -5.31
N THR A 187 -32.41 1.82 -6.16
CA THR A 187 -31.91 0.47 -5.87
C THR A 187 -31.15 -0.11 -7.07
N HIS A 188 -30.35 -1.15 -6.81
CA HIS A 188 -29.64 -1.89 -7.86
C HIS A 188 -29.86 -3.40 -7.69
N THR A 189 -29.70 -4.15 -8.78
CA THR A 189 -29.78 -5.62 -8.80
C THR A 189 -28.41 -6.31 -8.69
N ILE A 190 -27.33 -5.53 -8.56
CA ILE A 190 -25.96 -6.06 -8.43
C ILE A 190 -25.86 -7.03 -7.24
N ASN A 191 -25.38 -8.24 -7.50
CA ASN A 191 -24.95 -9.16 -6.45
C ASN A 191 -23.67 -8.63 -5.80
N VAL A 192 -23.83 -8.01 -4.62
CA VAL A 192 -22.74 -7.35 -3.89
C VAL A 192 -21.60 -8.31 -3.58
N ASP A 193 -21.90 -9.53 -3.14
CA ASP A 193 -20.87 -10.50 -2.74
C ASP A 193 -20.06 -10.99 -3.93
N GLU A 194 -20.73 -11.31 -5.05
CA GLU A 194 -20.05 -11.72 -6.28
C GLU A 194 -19.19 -10.58 -6.86
N HIS A 195 -19.72 -9.36 -6.83
CA HIS A 195 -19.00 -8.17 -7.30
C HIS A 195 -17.75 -7.92 -6.45
N LEU A 196 -17.89 -7.92 -5.12
CA LEU A 196 -16.77 -7.77 -4.20
C LEU A 196 -15.76 -8.88 -4.37
N ALA A 197 -16.15 -10.14 -4.64
CA ALA A 197 -15.21 -11.23 -4.90
C ALA A 197 -14.35 -10.97 -6.15
N LYS A 198 -14.93 -10.38 -7.21
CA LYS A 198 -14.20 -10.01 -8.43
C LYS A 198 -13.26 -8.82 -8.22
N TRP A 199 -13.67 -7.86 -7.40
CA TRP A 199 -12.92 -6.62 -7.19
C TRP A 199 -11.87 -6.71 -6.08
N THR A 200 -12.11 -7.52 -5.06
CA THR A 200 -11.16 -7.75 -3.98
C THR A 200 -9.91 -8.41 -4.54
N MET A 201 -8.76 -7.81 -4.26
CA MET A 201 -7.48 -8.39 -4.63
C MET A 201 -7.24 -9.66 -3.81
N PRO A 202 -6.59 -10.67 -4.40
CA PRO A 202 -6.26 -11.87 -3.64
C PRO A 202 -5.30 -11.51 -2.50
N ILE A 203 -5.55 -12.08 -1.32
CA ILE A 203 -4.71 -11.87 -0.13
C ILE A 203 -3.54 -12.85 -0.19
N PRO A 204 -2.29 -12.36 -0.29
CA PRO A 204 -1.13 -13.26 -0.36
C PRO A 204 -0.90 -13.98 0.97
N ALA A 205 -0.80 -15.30 0.92
CA ALA A 205 -0.53 -16.11 2.10
C ALA A 205 0.95 -15.98 2.51
N PRO A 206 1.29 -15.58 3.76
CA PRO A 206 2.66 -15.38 4.23
C PRO A 206 3.65 -16.49 3.93
N ARG A 207 3.19 -17.75 4.02
CA ARG A 207 4.03 -18.93 3.83
C ARG A 207 4.10 -19.46 2.39
N ARG A 208 3.25 -18.95 1.49
CA ARG A 208 3.09 -19.46 0.11
C ARG A 208 3.24 -18.36 -0.95
N THR A 209 3.73 -17.19 -0.54
CA THR A 209 3.96 -16.06 -1.44
C THR A 209 5.45 -15.86 -1.63
N ASN A 210 5.89 -15.78 -2.88
CA ASN A 210 7.21 -15.32 -3.24
C ASN A 210 7.26 -13.79 -3.09
N TRP A 211 7.58 -13.33 -1.88
CA TRP A 211 7.64 -11.91 -1.53
C TRP A 211 8.70 -11.14 -2.32
N PHE A 212 9.81 -11.79 -2.66
CA PHE A 212 10.84 -11.22 -3.53
C PHE A 212 10.29 -10.91 -4.92
N LEU A 213 9.59 -11.88 -5.53
CA LEU A 213 8.95 -11.69 -6.83
C LEU A 213 7.90 -10.59 -6.77
N LEU A 214 7.05 -10.56 -5.74
CA LEU A 214 6.05 -9.51 -5.56
C LEU A 214 6.70 -8.12 -5.49
N TYR A 215 7.70 -7.95 -4.62
CA TYR A 215 8.39 -6.68 -4.43
C TYR A 215 9.05 -6.18 -5.71
N THR A 216 9.78 -7.08 -6.39
CA THR A 216 10.50 -6.73 -7.63
C THR A 216 9.55 -6.42 -8.77
N ASP A 217 8.46 -7.18 -8.93
CA ASP A 217 7.50 -6.95 -10.01
C ASP A 217 6.68 -5.68 -9.82
N VAL A 218 6.31 -5.33 -8.58
CA VAL A 218 5.65 -4.04 -8.30
C VAL A 218 6.57 -2.88 -8.72
N LYS A 219 7.87 -2.95 -8.36
CA LYS A 219 8.84 -1.93 -8.75
C LYS A 219 9.09 -1.91 -10.26
N ARG A 220 9.25 -3.08 -10.89
CA ARG A 220 9.49 -3.23 -12.34
C ARG A 220 8.34 -2.70 -13.18
N HIS A 221 7.11 -2.92 -12.73
CA HIS A 221 5.90 -2.54 -13.46
C HIS A 221 5.27 -1.24 -12.95
N TRP A 222 5.98 -0.46 -12.12
CA TRP A 222 5.46 0.75 -11.47
C TRP A 222 4.72 1.69 -12.43
N SER A 223 5.25 1.92 -13.64
CA SER A 223 4.64 2.78 -14.67
C SER A 223 3.25 2.34 -15.15
N LYS A 224 2.90 1.06 -14.97
CA LYS A 224 1.62 0.46 -15.35
C LYS A 224 0.64 0.34 -14.16
N LEU A 225 1.05 0.74 -12.96
CA LEU A 225 0.29 0.57 -11.72
C LEU A 225 -0.34 1.90 -11.28
N ARG A 226 -1.06 2.57 -12.18
CA ARG A 226 -1.60 3.93 -11.96
C ARG A 226 -2.53 4.03 -10.75
N GLY A 227 -3.37 3.02 -10.48
CA GLY A 227 -4.17 2.99 -9.26
C GLY A 227 -3.32 2.92 -7.97
N LEU A 228 -2.13 2.32 -8.02
CA LEU A 228 -1.19 2.34 -6.88
C LEU A 228 -0.51 3.70 -6.71
N TRP A 229 -0.36 4.49 -7.77
CA TRP A 229 0.13 5.87 -7.66
C TRP A 229 -0.87 6.71 -6.88
N ASN A 230 -2.14 6.64 -7.27
CA ASN A 230 -3.21 7.33 -6.56
C ASN A 230 -3.28 6.87 -5.10
N ARG A 231 -3.16 5.56 -4.89
CA ARG A 231 -3.16 4.97 -3.57
C ARG A 231 -2.00 5.47 -2.71
N ARG A 232 -0.78 5.53 -3.24
CA ARG A 232 0.40 6.07 -2.54
C ARG A 232 0.19 7.55 -2.18
N ARG A 233 -0.37 8.34 -3.09
CA ARG A 233 -0.72 9.75 -2.84
C ARG A 233 -1.72 9.88 -1.69
N ILE A 234 -2.85 9.15 -1.76
CA ILE A 234 -3.87 9.13 -0.71
C ILE A 234 -3.27 8.68 0.62
N TRP A 235 -2.42 7.65 0.61
CA TRP A 235 -1.73 7.18 1.81
C TRP A 235 -0.87 8.26 2.45
N ASN A 236 -0.04 8.95 1.66
CA ASN A 236 0.81 10.04 2.16
C ASN A 236 -0.02 11.16 2.77
N TYR A 237 -1.12 11.55 2.11
CA TYR A 237 -2.06 12.54 2.63
C TYR A 237 -2.66 12.10 3.98
N GLN A 238 -3.11 10.83 4.08
CA GLN A 238 -3.66 10.29 5.31
C GLN A 238 -2.62 10.19 6.45
N GLN A 239 -1.34 9.91 6.13
CA GLN A 239 -0.26 9.90 7.13
C GLN A 239 -0.09 11.28 7.78
N GLY A 240 -0.09 12.34 6.96
CA GLY A 240 0.00 13.71 7.45
C GLY A 240 -1.19 14.07 8.35
N LEU A 241 -2.41 13.79 7.88
CA LEU A 241 -3.62 14.00 8.68
C LEU A 241 -3.59 13.27 10.03
N ILE A 242 -3.11 12.03 10.06
CA ILE A 242 -3.07 11.24 11.30
C ILE A 242 -1.96 11.71 12.24
N ALA A 243 -0.82 12.16 11.71
CA ALA A 243 0.22 12.77 12.52
C ALA A 243 -0.29 14.06 13.19
N SER A 244 -1.01 14.90 12.43
CA SER A 244 -1.66 16.12 12.92
C SER A 244 -2.75 15.82 13.97
N LEU A 245 -3.63 14.85 13.69
CA LEU A 245 -4.61 14.37 14.65
C LEU A 245 -3.95 13.85 15.93
N LYS A 246 -2.82 13.13 15.83
CA LYS A 246 -2.09 12.66 17.01
C LYS A 246 -1.58 13.82 17.87
N MET A 247 -1.12 14.91 17.26
CA MET A 247 -0.73 16.12 18.00
C MET A 247 -1.93 16.73 18.73
N HIS A 248 -3.09 16.80 18.08
CA HIS A 248 -4.33 17.29 18.69
C HIS A 248 -4.81 16.43 19.86
N ILE A 249 -4.70 15.10 19.73
CA ILE A 249 -5.04 14.17 20.82
C ILE A 249 -4.15 14.45 22.04
N LEU A 250 -2.84 14.62 21.83
CA LEU A 250 -1.89 14.86 22.92
C LEU A 250 -2.09 16.23 23.58
N SER A 251 -2.36 17.30 22.80
CA SER A 251 -2.59 18.64 23.35
C SER A 251 -3.90 18.73 24.14
N SER A 252 -4.95 18.03 23.72
CA SER A 252 -6.23 18.00 24.46
C SER A 252 -6.13 17.25 25.79
N ASP A 253 -5.31 16.19 25.87
CA ASP A 253 -5.14 15.43 27.11
C ASP A 253 -4.37 16.21 28.19
N ASP A 254 -3.38 17.02 27.80
CA ASP A 254 -2.61 17.89 28.71
C ASP A 254 -3.46 18.99 29.39
N HIS A 255 -4.64 19.33 28.85
CA HIS A 255 -5.56 20.30 29.44
C HIS A 255 -6.57 19.68 30.42
N THR A 256 -6.52 18.35 30.62
CA THR A 256 -7.44 17.61 31.50
C THR A 256 -6.79 16.97 32.72
N ALA A 257 -5.50 17.24 32.96
CA ALA A 257 -4.75 16.85 34.15
C ALA A 257 -4.47 18.05 35.07
#